data_AF-A0A6L5X064-F1
#
_entry.id   AF-A0A6L5X064-F1
#
_cell.length_a   1.000
_cell.length_b   1.000
_cell.length_c   1.000
_cell.angle_alpha   90.00
_cell.angle_beta   90.00
_cell.angle_gamma   90.00
#
_symmetry.space_group_name_H-M   'P 1'
#
loop_
_entity.id
_entity.type
_entity.pdbx_description
1 polymer ?
#
loop_
_entity_poly.entity_id
_entity_poly.type
_entity_poly.pdbx_seq_one_letter_code
_entity_poly.pdbx_strand_id
1 'polypeptide(L)'
;MWEDFLNHKCDIYHLQTETDEVGYGIKPVERAGSYPEEADITDVACHFGVKSESVAITQHDPYPVLTGQIKLALPAGTDIRINDKVVSKESGIAYLVKDVPRDIHGHHISVLISRADEVENAI
;
A
#
# COMPACT_ATOMS: atom_id res chain seq x y z
N MET A 1 5.27 -10.01 -23.77
CA MET A 1 5.84 -8.76 -23.23
C MET A 1 5.63 -8.77 -21.72
N TRP A 2 6.38 -8.00 -20.93
CA TRP A 2 6.20 -8.01 -19.46
C TRP A 2 4.82 -7.55 -19.02
N GLU A 3 4.24 -6.60 -19.76
CA GLU A 3 2.90 -6.06 -19.52
C GLU A 3 1.82 -7.17 -19.55
N ASP A 4 2.05 -8.27 -20.28
CA ASP A 4 1.14 -9.42 -20.32
C ASP A 4 1.07 -10.17 -18.97
N PHE A 5 2.04 -9.98 -18.07
CA PHE A 5 2.03 -10.55 -16.72
C PHE A 5 1.25 -9.69 -15.70
N LEU A 6 0.93 -8.43 -16.05
CA LEU A 6 0.10 -7.54 -15.22
C LEU A 6 -1.38 -7.85 -15.46
N ASN A 7 -1.78 -9.03 -15.01
CA ASN A 7 -3.07 -9.64 -15.32
C ASN A 7 -4.23 -9.20 -14.41
N HIS A 8 -3.99 -8.24 -13.50
CA HIS A 8 -4.99 -7.69 -12.60
C HIS A 8 -5.11 -6.17 -12.81
N LYS A 9 -6.13 -5.59 -12.18
CA LYS A 9 -6.32 -4.14 -12.13
C LYS A 9 -6.47 -3.66 -10.70
N CYS A 10 -5.86 -2.52 -10.38
CA CYS A 10 -5.95 -1.91 -9.07
C CYS A 10 -6.09 -0.39 -9.14
N ASP A 11 -6.71 0.16 -8.10
CA ASP A 11 -6.82 1.59 -7.86
C ASP A 11 -5.89 1.97 -6.70
N ILE A 12 -5.20 3.10 -6.83
CA ILE A 12 -4.22 3.60 -5.86
C ILE A 12 -4.75 4.90 -5.24
N TYR A 13 -4.68 4.96 -3.91
CA TYR A 13 -5.10 6.10 -3.10
C TYR A 13 -3.90 6.58 -2.30
N HIS A 14 -3.54 7.85 -2.47
CA HIS A 14 -2.49 8.50 -1.72
C HIS A 14 -3.01 8.94 -0.35
N LEU A 15 -2.19 8.74 0.67
CA LEU A 15 -2.50 9.23 2.01
C LEU A 15 -2.43 10.76 2.03
N GLN A 16 -3.54 11.43 2.34
CA GLN A 16 -3.55 12.88 2.49
C GLN A 16 -2.94 13.24 3.85
N THR A 17 -2.06 14.24 3.88
CA THR A 17 -1.53 14.79 5.12
C THR A 17 -2.35 15.99 5.55
N GLU A 18 -2.71 16.01 6.82
CA GLU A 18 -3.37 17.16 7.43
C GLU A 18 -2.35 17.94 8.25
N THR A 19 -2.39 19.26 8.14
CA THR A 19 -1.51 20.14 8.89
C THR A 19 -2.31 20.80 10.00
N ASP A 20 -2.11 20.33 11.23
CA ASP A 20 -2.75 20.92 12.40
C ASP A 20 -1.89 22.06 12.95
N GLU A 21 -2.42 23.28 12.89
CA GLU A 21 -1.83 24.41 13.61
C GLU A 21 -2.40 24.48 15.03
N VAL A 22 -1.69 23.86 15.98
CA VAL A 22 -2.11 23.73 17.38
C VAL A 22 -1.99 25.04 18.18
N GLY A 23 -1.43 26.10 17.58
CA GLY A 23 -1.13 27.38 18.23
C GLY A 23 0.14 27.36 19.10
N TYR A 24 0.31 28.38 19.95
CA TYR A 24 1.40 28.50 20.93
C TYR A 24 2.84 28.56 20.37
N GLY A 25 3.02 28.92 19.10
CA GLY A 25 4.34 28.95 18.46
C GLY A 25 4.93 27.57 18.18
N ILE A 26 4.12 26.51 18.28
CA ILE A 26 4.48 25.15 17.87
C ILE A 26 4.44 25.09 16.35
N LYS A 27 5.50 24.58 15.72
CA LYS A 27 5.51 24.40 14.27
C LYS A 27 4.40 23.42 13.88
N PRO A 28 3.67 23.69 12.78
CA PRO A 28 2.68 22.75 12.29
C PRO A 28 3.31 21.37 12.14
N VAL A 29 2.63 20.35 12.66
CA VAL A 29 3.05 18.96 12.53
C VAL A 29 2.16 18.34 11.47
N GLU A 30 2.77 17.82 10.41
CA GLU A 30 2.05 17.02 9.42
C GLU A 30 1.63 15.71 10.08
N ARG A 31 0.32 15.45 10.07
CA ARG A 31 -0.26 14.19 10.53
C ARG A 31 -0.73 13.39 9.33
N ALA A 32 -0.63 12.07 9.45
CA ALA A 32 -1.30 11.15 8.54
C ALA A 32 -2.81 11.41 8.63
N GLY A 33 -3.39 11.93 7.56
CA GLY A 33 -4.82 12.18 7.44
C GLY A 33 -5.54 10.96 6.88
N SER A 34 -6.56 11.20 6.07
CA SER A 34 -7.40 10.15 5.48
C SER A 34 -7.03 9.86 4.02
N TYR A 35 -7.54 8.74 3.49
CA TYR A 35 -7.50 8.49 2.04
C TYR A 35 -8.69 9.20 1.39
N PRO A 36 -8.53 9.74 0.16
CA PRO A 36 -9.64 10.31 -0.59
C PRO A 36 -10.73 9.27 -0.87
N GLU A 37 -11.95 9.77 -1.13
CA GLU A 37 -13.09 8.94 -1.53
C GLU A 37 -12.91 8.37 -2.94
N GLU A 38 -12.35 9.17 -3.85
CA GLU A 38 -11.97 8.77 -5.20
C GLU A 38 -10.49 8.39 -5.26
N ALA A 39 -10.15 7.39 -6.08
CA ALA A 39 -8.76 6.98 -6.26
C ALA A 39 -7.97 8.02 -7.07
N ASP A 40 -6.76 8.32 -6.61
CA ASP A 40 -5.84 9.22 -7.32
C ASP A 40 -5.40 8.65 -8.67
N ILE A 41 -5.21 7.32 -8.72
CA ILE A 41 -4.84 6.60 -9.93
C ILE A 41 -5.77 5.39 -10.06
N THR A 42 -6.53 5.35 -11.15
CA THR A 42 -7.51 4.29 -11.40
C THR A 42 -7.05 3.33 -12.48
N ASP A 43 -7.55 2.09 -12.39
CA ASP A 43 -7.44 1.08 -13.45
C ASP A 43 -6.00 0.71 -13.85
N VAL A 44 -5.06 0.78 -12.89
CA VAL A 44 -3.66 0.46 -13.10
C VAL A 44 -3.51 -1.05 -13.32
N ALA A 45 -2.88 -1.43 -14.44
CA ALA A 45 -2.51 -2.83 -14.67
C ALA A 45 -1.49 -3.25 -13.61
N CYS A 46 -1.75 -4.33 -12.88
CA CYS A 46 -0.88 -4.76 -11.80
C CYS A 46 -0.86 -6.28 -11.63
N HIS A 47 0.12 -6.78 -10.87
CA HIS A 47 0.20 -8.21 -10.54
C HIS A 47 0.41 -8.44 -9.05
N PHE A 48 -0.52 -9.16 -8.42
CA PHE A 48 -0.43 -9.60 -7.03
C PHE A 48 0.29 -10.95 -6.97
N GLY A 49 1.52 -10.94 -6.45
CA GLY A 49 2.35 -12.12 -6.22
C GLY A 49 1.92 -12.90 -4.97
N VAL A 50 0.68 -13.40 -4.95
CA VAL A 50 0.11 -14.17 -3.82
C VAL A 50 0.91 -15.43 -3.48
N LYS A 51 1.61 -16.04 -4.44
CA LYS A 51 2.50 -17.19 -4.18
C LYS A 51 3.82 -16.82 -3.48
N SER A 52 4.13 -15.52 -3.39
CA SER A 52 5.29 -14.97 -2.69
C SER A 52 4.90 -14.32 -1.36
N GLU A 53 3.80 -14.79 -0.76
CA GLU A 53 3.39 -14.38 0.57
C GLU A 53 4.48 -14.68 1.60
N SER A 54 5.01 -13.64 2.22
CA SER A 54 5.86 -13.72 3.39
C SER A 54 5.02 -13.46 4.62
N VAL A 55 4.96 -14.45 5.50
CA VAL A 55 4.25 -14.35 6.78
C VAL A 55 5.23 -13.91 7.85
N ALA A 56 4.94 -12.79 8.50
CA ALA A 56 5.63 -12.34 9.70
C ALA A 56 4.77 -12.64 10.94
N ILE A 57 5.40 -13.14 12.00
CA ILE A 57 4.76 -13.31 13.31
C ILE A 57 5.42 -12.34 14.27
N THR A 58 4.63 -11.39 14.79
CA THR A 58 5.09 -10.44 15.81
C THR A 58 4.47 -10.84 17.15
N GLN A 59 5.32 -11.14 18.14
CA GLN A 59 4.84 -11.47 19.49
C GLN A 59 4.28 -10.22 20.17
N HIS A 60 3.00 -10.27 20.53
CA HIS A 60 2.31 -9.33 21.40
C HIS A 60 1.60 -10.10 22.53
N ASP A 61 1.35 -9.42 23.64
CA ASP A 61 0.54 -9.92 24.76
C ASP A 61 -0.87 -9.31 24.62
N PRO A 62 -1.97 -10.09 24.68
CA PRO A 62 -2.05 -11.52 25.04
C PRO A 62 -1.87 -12.50 23.88
N TYR A 63 -1.87 -12.03 22.62
CA TYR A 63 -1.77 -12.90 21.45
C TYR A 63 -0.80 -12.36 20.39
N PRO A 64 -0.07 -13.24 19.69
CA PRO A 64 0.78 -12.85 18.56
C PRO A 64 -0.06 -12.35 17.39
N VAL A 65 0.46 -11.35 16.68
CA VAL A 65 -0.12 -10.81 15.45
C VAL A 65 0.56 -11.49 14.25
N LEU A 66 -0.26 -12.00 13.33
CA LEU A 66 0.20 -12.56 12.05
C LEU A 66 -0.01 -11.51 10.97
N THR A 67 1.05 -11.13 10.26
CA THR A 67 0.99 -10.16 9.15
C THR A 67 1.44 -10.83 7.86
N GLY A 68 0.52 -10.94 6.91
CA GLY A 68 0.80 -11.40 5.56
C GLY A 68 1.26 -10.24 4.68
N GLN A 69 2.44 -10.38 4.08
CA GLN A 69 2.91 -9.46 3.04
C GLN A 69 3.03 -10.18 1.71
N ILE A 70 2.55 -9.56 0.64
CA ILE A 70 2.70 -10.06 -0.73
C ILE A 70 3.43 -9.03 -1.58
N LYS A 71 4.06 -9.49 -2.66
CA LYS A 71 4.66 -8.60 -3.65
C LYS A 71 3.61 -8.09 -4.63
N LEU A 72 3.61 -6.80 -4.87
CA LEU A 72 2.88 -6.13 -5.94
C LEU A 72 3.88 -5.71 -7.02
N ALA A 73 3.54 -6.03 -8.27
CA ALA A 73 4.25 -5.54 -9.44
C ALA A 73 3.39 -4.53 -10.20
N LEU A 74 4.02 -3.43 -10.59
CA LEU A 74 3.39 -2.29 -11.29
C LEU A 74 4.23 -1.87 -12.51
N PRO A 75 3.63 -1.21 -13.50
CA PRO A 75 4.37 -0.61 -14.61
C PRO A 75 5.43 0.38 -14.11
N ALA A 76 6.53 0.49 -14.83
CA ALA A 76 7.54 1.52 -14.53
C ALA A 76 6.92 2.91 -14.59
N GLY A 77 7.33 3.78 -13.65
CA GLY A 77 6.83 5.16 -13.56
C GLY A 77 5.45 5.31 -12.92
N THR A 78 4.82 4.24 -12.44
CA THR A 78 3.60 4.35 -11.60
C THR A 78 3.94 5.13 -10.33
N ASP A 79 3.20 6.20 -10.03
CA ASP A 79 3.33 6.92 -8.76
C ASP A 79 2.70 6.09 -7.65
N ILE A 80 3.56 5.49 -6.83
CA ILE A 80 3.17 4.73 -5.65
C ILE A 80 4.15 5.05 -4.52
N ARG A 81 3.63 5.13 -3.30
CA ARG A 81 4.34 5.64 -2.12
C ARG A 81 4.10 4.74 -0.91
N ILE A 82 4.96 4.88 0.09
CA ILE A 82 4.74 4.21 1.39
C ILE A 82 3.42 4.69 1.99
N ASN A 83 2.69 3.76 2.59
CA ASN A 83 1.34 3.95 3.14
C ASN A 83 0.25 4.27 2.10
N ASP A 84 0.52 4.19 0.81
CA ASP A 84 -0.58 4.22 -0.16
C ASP A 84 -1.49 3.01 0.04
N LYS A 85 -2.79 3.24 -0.18
CA LYS A 85 -3.79 2.19 -0.20
C LYS A 85 -4.00 1.74 -1.63
N VAL A 86 -3.86 0.43 -1.86
CA VAL A 86 -4.06 -0.21 -3.16
C VAL A 86 -5.28 -1.12 -3.06
N VAL A 87 -6.28 -0.90 -3.89
CA VAL A 87 -7.51 -1.70 -3.92
C VAL A 87 -7.55 -2.53 -5.19
N SER A 88 -7.67 -3.85 -5.04
CA SER A 88 -7.87 -4.75 -6.19
C SER A 88 -9.27 -4.54 -6.76
N LYS A 89 -9.39 -4.25 -8.05
CA LYS A 89 -10.69 -4.07 -8.72
C LYS A 89 -11.46 -5.37 -8.91
N GLU A 90 -10.77 -6.50 -8.88
CA GLU A 90 -11.36 -7.82 -9.09
C GLU A 90 -11.96 -8.37 -7.79
N SER A 91 -11.25 -8.18 -6.69
CA SER A 91 -11.65 -8.74 -5.38
C SER A 91 -12.23 -7.71 -4.42
N GLY A 92 -12.01 -6.42 -4.66
CA GLY A 92 -12.37 -5.33 -3.74
C GLY A 92 -11.49 -5.26 -2.47
N ILE A 93 -10.47 -6.12 -2.35
CA ILE A 93 -9.60 -6.16 -1.17
C ILE A 93 -8.66 -4.95 -1.18
N ALA A 94 -8.58 -4.27 -0.03
CA ALA A 94 -7.66 -3.18 0.21
C ALA A 94 -6.34 -3.68 0.83
N TYR A 95 -5.24 -3.14 0.32
CA TYR A 95 -3.89 -3.39 0.79
C TYR A 95 -3.18 -2.07 1.08
N LEU A 96 -2.20 -2.10 1.98
CA LEU A 96 -1.35 -0.97 2.32
C LEU A 96 0.10 -1.25 1.91
N VAL A 97 0.74 -0.26 1.30
CA VAL A 97 2.16 -0.31 0.95
C VAL A 97 3.02 -0.27 2.22
N LYS A 98 3.90 -1.26 2.38
CA LYS A 98 4.72 -1.43 3.59
C LYS A 98 6.20 -1.13 3.42
N ASP A 99 6.71 -1.07 2.20
CA ASP A 99 8.11 -0.75 1.93
C ASP A 99 8.28 0.27 0.80
N VAL A 100 9.51 0.73 0.61
CA VAL A 100 9.85 1.69 -0.44
C VAL A 100 9.69 1.00 -1.80
N PRO A 101 8.85 1.52 -2.72
CA PRO A 101 8.72 0.99 -4.07
C PRO A 101 10.06 0.97 -4.79
N ARG A 102 10.41 -0.18 -5.37
CA ARG A 102 11.70 -0.37 -6.06
C ARG A 102 11.49 -0.43 -7.56
N ASP A 103 12.10 0.50 -8.27
CA ASP A 103 12.23 0.41 -9.71
C ASP A 103 13.25 -0.68 -10.08
N ILE A 104 12.82 -1.61 -10.91
CA ILE A 104 13.63 -2.72 -11.41
C ILE A 104 14.07 -2.36 -12.83
N HIS A 105 15.20 -1.64 -12.91
CA HIS A 105 15.86 -1.27 -14.16
C HIS A 105 14.98 -0.51 -15.16
N GLY A 106 14.07 0.36 -14.70
CA GLY A 106 13.16 1.13 -15.55
C GLY A 106 12.12 0.29 -16.28
N HIS A 107 11.91 -0.96 -15.87
CA HIS A 107 11.00 -1.90 -16.52
C HIS A 107 9.70 -2.12 -15.74
N HIS A 108 9.79 -2.20 -14.41
CA HIS A 108 8.63 -2.30 -13.53
C HIS A 108 8.99 -1.93 -12.11
N ILE A 109 7.96 -1.60 -11.32
CA ILE A 109 8.08 -1.35 -9.90
C ILE A 109 7.69 -2.60 -9.13
N SER A 110 8.45 -2.93 -8.09
CA SER A 110 8.15 -4.00 -7.14
C SER A 110 8.06 -3.44 -5.73
N VAL A 111 6.99 -3.78 -5.02
CA VAL A 111 6.71 -3.28 -3.67
C VAL A 111 6.00 -4.34 -2.84
N LEU A 112 6.21 -4.36 -1.54
CA LEU A 112 5.50 -5.19 -0.57
C LEU A 112 4.25 -4.46 -0.07
N ILE A 113 3.14 -5.20 -0.08
CA ILE A 113 1.85 -4.74 0.43
C ILE A 113 1.32 -5.74 1.46
N SER A 114 0.61 -5.26 2.47
CA SER A 114 -0.13 -6.11 3.41
C SER A 114 -1.62 -5.80 3.33
N ARG A 115 -2.45 -6.73 3.77
CA ARG A 115 -3.88 -6.50 3.89
C ARG A 115 -4.19 -5.36 4.86
N ALA A 116 -5.16 -4.51 4.52
CA ALA A 116 -5.51 -3.34 5.34
C ALA A 116 -6.27 -3.74 6.63
N ASP A 117 -7.11 -4.77 6.55
CA ASP A 117 -7.87 -5.37 7.67
C ASP A 117 -6.97 -6.03 8.73
N GLU A 118 -5.80 -6.54 8.34
CA GLU A 118 -4.82 -7.08 9.30
C GLU A 118 -4.20 -5.99 10.19
N VAL A 119 -4.15 -4.74 9.71
CA VAL A 119 -3.59 -3.62 10.47
C VAL A 119 -4.58 -3.09 11.50
N GLU A 120 -5.89 -3.16 11.22
CA GLU A 120 -6.95 -2.69 12.12
C GLU A 120 -7.16 -3.63 13.32
N ASN A 121 -6.88 -4.93 13.15
CA ASN A 121 -7.01 -5.93 14.20
C ASN A 121 -5.77 -6.06 15.11
N ALA A 122 -4.78 -5.16 14.99
CA ALA A 122 -3.55 -5.16 15.78
C ALA A 122 -3.59 -4.17 16.98
N ILE A 123 -4.77 -3.63 17.32
CA ILE A 123 -4.98 -2.65 18.42
C ILE A 123 -5.75 -3.30 19.57
#